data_AF-A0A1I4C6P2-F1
#
_entry.id   AF-A0A1I4C6P2-F1
#
_cell.length_a   1.000
_cell.length_b   1.000
_cell.length_c   1.000
_cell.angle_alpha   90.00
_cell.angle_beta   90.00
_cell.angle_gamma   90.00
#
_symmetry.space_group_name_H-M   'P 1'
#
loop_
_entity.id
_entity.type
_entity.pdbx_description
1 polymer ?
#
loop_
_entity_poly.entity_id
_entity_poly.type
_entity_poly.pdbx_seq_one_letter_code
_entity_poly.pdbx_strand_id
1 'polypeptide(L)'
;MTNNENIIRVLMETRRLLEGKGWNKYTMARDTKGHLCSPDSQDAACYCLSGALVKAWRTIDPGNEEFYFPYFEKKISEVLLEKYNYPYTYTRWNDNVATCREDVIKLIHLVITSVLTDSEVRYAAYETRKFAA
;
A
#
# COMPACT_ATOMS: atom_id res chain seq x y z
N MET A 1 6.14 -16.82 -5.62
CA MET A 1 5.45 -15.82 -6.46
C MET A 1 4.26 -15.32 -5.68
N THR A 2 4.25 -14.04 -5.29
CA THR A 2 3.13 -13.44 -4.57
C THR A 2 1.94 -13.30 -5.51
N ASN A 3 0.79 -13.87 -5.15
CA ASN A 3 -0.45 -13.73 -5.92
C ASN A 3 -1.06 -12.34 -5.70
N ASN A 4 -1.77 -11.80 -6.70
CA ASN A 4 -2.52 -10.53 -6.60
C ASN A 4 -3.47 -10.51 -5.39
N GLU A 5 -4.00 -11.67 -5.01
CA GLU A 5 -4.79 -11.82 -3.78
C GLU A 5 -4.04 -11.35 -2.53
N ASN A 6 -2.77 -11.75 -2.35
CA ASN A 6 -1.96 -11.31 -1.21
C ASN A 6 -1.69 -9.80 -1.28
N ILE A 7 -1.48 -9.24 -2.48
CA ILE A 7 -1.27 -7.79 -2.66
C ILE A 7 -2.51 -7.02 -2.22
N ILE A 8 -3.70 -7.45 -2.65
CA ILE A 8 -4.96 -6.84 -2.24
C ILE A 8 -5.19 -7.00 -0.74
N ARG A 9 -4.93 -8.18 -0.16
CA ARG A 9 -5.03 -8.40 1.29
C ARG A 9 -4.13 -7.45 2.07
N VAL A 10 -2.89 -7.23 1.61
CA VAL A 10 -1.96 -6.28 2.24
C VAL A 10 -2.49 -4.84 2.16
N LEU A 11 -3.00 -4.41 1.02
CA LEU A 11 -3.59 -3.07 0.88
C LEU A 11 -4.83 -2.88 1.77
N MET A 12 -5.68 -3.90 1.86
CA MET A 12 -6.87 -3.89 2.72
C MET A 12 -6.49 -3.84 4.21
N GLU A 13 -5.48 -4.60 4.62
CA GLU A 13 -4.97 -4.56 5.99
C GLU A 13 -4.29 -3.23 6.33
N THR A 14 -3.54 -2.66 5.38
CA THR A 14 -2.95 -1.32 5.50
C THR A 14 -4.03 -0.27 5.77
N ARG A 15 -5.12 -0.31 4.99
CA ARG A 15 -6.29 0.55 5.22
C ARG A 15 -6.88 0.34 6.61
N ARG A 16 -7.12 -0.92 7.01
CA ARG A 16 -7.70 -1.26 8.32
C ARG A 16 -6.85 -0.71 9.48
N LEU A 17 -5.53 -0.82 9.37
CA LEU A 17 -4.58 -0.26 10.36
C LEU A 17 -4.71 1.27 10.44
N LEU A 18 -4.71 1.97 9.31
CA LEU A 18 -4.83 3.43 9.29
C LEU A 18 -6.20 3.92 9.82
N GLU A 19 -7.29 3.22 9.48
CA GLU A 19 -8.64 3.53 9.99
C GLU A 19 -8.74 3.29 11.51
N GLY A 20 -8.21 2.16 12.00
CA GLY A 20 -8.38 1.74 13.39
C GLY A 20 -7.35 2.28 14.39
N LYS A 21 -6.12 2.56 13.96
CA LYS A 21 -5.04 3.05 14.83
C LYS A 21 -4.84 4.56 14.60
N GLY A 22 -4.83 4.98 13.34
CA GLY A 22 -4.68 6.37 12.96
C GLY A 22 -3.48 6.57 12.05
N TRP A 23 -3.36 7.78 11.54
CA TRP A 23 -2.36 8.14 10.54
C TRP A 23 -1.40 9.21 11.06
N ASN A 24 -0.14 9.14 10.62
CA ASN A 24 0.87 10.16 10.87
C ASN A 24 1.78 10.38 9.65
N LYS A 25 2.64 11.38 9.76
CA LYS A 25 3.68 11.72 8.77
C LYS A 25 5.06 11.51 9.36
N TYR A 26 6.05 11.37 8.46
CA TYR A 26 7.49 11.41 8.74
C TYR A 26 8.04 10.28 9.62
N THR A 27 7.21 9.34 10.04
CA THR A 27 7.66 8.18 10.82
C THR A 27 6.79 6.96 10.56
N MET A 28 7.38 5.78 10.64
CA MET A 28 6.64 4.55 10.37
C MET A 28 5.53 4.28 11.39
N ALA A 29 5.80 4.49 12.68
CA ALA A 29 4.81 4.29 13.73
C ALA A 29 5.09 5.17 14.96
N ARG A 30 4.02 5.52 15.69
CA ARG A 30 4.11 6.13 17.02
C ARG A 30 3.25 5.39 18.02
N ASP A 31 3.68 5.41 19.28
CA ASP A 31 2.89 4.93 20.41
C ASP A 31 1.80 5.94 20.82
N THR A 32 1.02 5.62 21.86
CA THR A 32 -0.05 6.49 22.39
C THR A 32 0.46 7.78 23.02
N LYS A 33 1.76 7.88 23.31
CA LYS A 33 2.43 9.07 23.85
C LYS A 33 3.09 9.89 22.74
N GLY A 34 3.02 9.45 21.48
CA GLY A 34 3.62 10.11 20.33
C GLY A 34 5.10 9.76 20.11
N HIS A 35 5.68 8.85 20.89
CA HIS A 35 7.06 8.41 20.70
C HIS A 35 7.18 7.48 19.50
N LEU A 36 8.36 7.51 18.86
CA LEU A 36 8.67 6.60 17.77
C LEU A 36 8.70 5.16 18.28
N CYS A 37 8.11 4.23 17.52
CA CYS A 37 8.20 2.81 17.79
C CYS A 37 8.31 2.00 16.50
N SER A 38 8.64 0.72 16.62
CA SER A 38 8.63 -0.20 15.48
C SER A 38 7.19 -0.40 14.97
N PRO A 39 6.95 -0.54 13.65
CA PRO A 39 5.65 -0.91 13.10
C PRO A 39 5.10 -2.23 13.68
N ASP A 40 5.99 -3.12 14.14
CA ASP A 40 5.60 -4.39 14.73
C ASP A 40 5.33 -4.32 16.24
N SER A 41 5.55 -3.17 16.86
CA SER A 41 5.28 -2.95 18.28
C SER A 41 3.79 -3.12 18.59
N GLN A 42 3.48 -3.77 19.71
CA GLN A 42 2.11 -3.84 20.24
C GLN A 42 1.59 -2.47 20.68
N ASP A 43 2.50 -1.59 21.07
CA ASP A 43 2.21 -0.22 21.51
C ASP A 43 1.94 0.75 20.36
N ALA A 44 2.14 0.32 19.11
CA ALA A 44 1.90 1.15 17.94
C ALA A 44 0.43 1.60 17.89
N ALA A 45 0.26 2.91 17.96
CA ALA A 45 -1.01 3.61 18.03
C ALA A 45 -1.33 4.35 16.74
N CYS A 46 -0.36 4.76 15.92
CA CYS A 46 -0.63 5.31 14.58
C CYS A 46 0.54 5.05 13.63
N TYR A 47 0.28 5.11 12.32
CA TYR A 47 1.24 4.75 11.28
C TYR A 47 1.28 5.78 10.15
N CYS A 48 2.41 5.92 9.46
CA CYS A 48 2.39 6.48 8.10
C CYS A 48 1.99 5.40 7.09
N LEU A 49 1.79 5.77 5.82
CA LEU A 49 1.49 4.80 4.76
C LEU A 49 2.54 3.68 4.68
N SER A 50 3.84 4.02 4.65
CA SER A 50 4.91 3.03 4.57
C SER A 50 4.94 2.10 5.79
N GLY A 51 4.74 2.65 6.98
CA GLY A 51 4.71 1.87 8.22
C GLY A 51 3.52 0.92 8.30
N ALA A 52 2.34 1.36 7.86
CA ALA A 52 1.15 0.53 7.80
C ALA A 52 1.32 -0.61 6.77
N LEU A 53 1.92 -0.33 5.60
CA LEU A 53 2.22 -1.35 4.60
C LEU A 53 3.20 -2.39 5.15
N VAL A 54 4.27 -1.94 5.81
CA VAL A 54 5.28 -2.82 6.45
C VAL A 54 4.63 -3.75 7.46
N LYS A 55 3.80 -3.20 8.34
CA LYS A 55 3.06 -4.00 9.30
C LYS A 55 2.12 -5.00 8.61
N ALA A 56 1.41 -4.55 7.58
CA ALA A 56 0.45 -5.38 6.86
C ALA A 56 1.12 -6.57 6.15
N TRP A 57 2.19 -6.36 5.38
CA TRP A 57 2.82 -7.46 4.65
C TRP A 57 3.56 -8.43 5.58
N ARG A 58 4.18 -7.95 6.66
CA ARG A 58 4.80 -8.84 7.67
C ARG A 58 3.77 -9.70 8.40
N THR A 59 2.52 -9.23 8.46
CA THR A 59 1.42 -9.99 9.05
C THR A 59 0.83 -11.01 8.07
N ILE A 60 0.69 -10.65 6.79
CA ILE A 60 -0.03 -11.47 5.81
C ILE A 60 0.87 -12.47 5.10
N ASP A 61 2.09 -12.06 4.73
CA ASP A 61 3.01 -12.83 3.90
C ASP A 61 4.47 -12.47 4.23
N PRO A 62 4.93 -12.76 5.47
CA PRO A 62 6.27 -12.39 5.92
C PRO A 62 7.40 -13.02 5.10
N GLY A 63 7.14 -14.15 4.43
CA GLY A 63 8.14 -14.87 3.63
C GLY A 63 8.53 -14.17 2.32
N ASN A 64 7.80 -13.12 1.92
CA ASN A 64 8.01 -12.39 0.67
C ASN A 64 8.33 -10.90 0.90
N GLU A 65 8.94 -10.53 2.03
CA GLU A 65 9.26 -9.12 2.35
C GLU A 65 10.07 -8.41 1.25
N GLU A 66 11.06 -9.09 0.67
CA GLU A 66 11.90 -8.55 -0.41
C GLU A 66 11.10 -8.18 -1.68
N PHE A 67 9.93 -8.78 -1.88
CA PHE A 67 9.04 -8.45 -2.99
C PHE A 67 8.23 -7.18 -2.72
N TYR A 68 7.70 -7.02 -1.50
CA TYR A 68 6.67 -6.02 -1.23
C TYR A 68 7.16 -4.58 -1.30
N PHE A 69 8.35 -4.31 -0.75
CA PHE A 69 8.89 -2.95 -0.75
C PHE A 69 9.07 -2.39 -2.18
N PRO A 70 9.84 -3.04 -3.08
CA PRO A 70 9.98 -2.54 -4.44
C PRO A 70 8.67 -2.57 -5.23
N TYR A 71 7.80 -3.55 -4.96
CA TYR A 71 6.49 -3.61 -5.61
C TYR A 71 5.62 -2.39 -5.26
N PHE A 72 5.44 -2.07 -3.98
CA PHE A 72 4.59 -0.95 -3.57
C PHE A 72 5.21 0.41 -3.89
N GLU A 73 6.54 0.54 -3.80
CA GLU A 73 7.24 1.76 -4.25
C GLU A 73 6.90 2.06 -5.70
N LYS A 74 6.99 1.05 -6.58
CA LYS A 74 6.63 1.19 -7.99
C LYS A 74 5.13 1.44 -8.18
N LYS A 75 4.29 0.52 -7.69
CA LYS A 75 2.86 0.51 -8.00
C LYS A 75 2.12 1.74 -7.48
N ILE A 76 2.46 2.20 -6.27
CA ILE A 76 1.84 3.39 -5.70
C ILE A 76 2.31 4.64 -6.45
N SER A 77 3.59 4.72 -6.82
CA SER A 77 4.12 5.84 -7.61
C SER A 77 3.51 5.92 -9.00
N GLU A 78 3.24 4.79 -9.66
CA GLU A 78 2.51 4.73 -10.93
C GLU A 78 1.10 5.32 -10.79
N VAL A 79 0.36 4.93 -9.75
CA VAL A 79 -0.99 5.46 -9.49
C VAL A 79 -0.95 6.95 -9.15
N LEU A 80 0.06 7.39 -8.39
CA LEU A 80 0.26 8.81 -8.08
C LEU A 80 0.55 9.64 -9.33
N LEU A 81 1.39 9.14 -10.23
CA LEU A 81 1.65 9.78 -11.51
C LEU A 81 0.37 9.85 -12.35
N GLU A 82 -0.36 8.74 -12.48
CA GLU A 82 -1.55 8.67 -13.33
C GLU A 82 -2.70 9.54 -12.82
N LYS A 83 -2.99 9.50 -11.52
CA LYS A 83 -4.18 10.16 -10.94
C LYS A 83 -3.93 11.57 -10.46
N TYR A 84 -2.69 11.92 -10.13
CA TYR A 84 -2.35 13.20 -9.52
C TYR A 84 -1.23 13.95 -10.26
N ASN A 85 -0.70 13.40 -11.37
CA ASN A 85 0.47 13.94 -12.07
C ASN A 85 1.66 14.18 -11.12
N TYR A 86 1.84 13.29 -10.14
CA TYR A 86 2.85 13.41 -9.10
C TYR A 86 4.05 12.47 -9.39
N PRO A 87 5.22 12.98 -9.81
CA PRO A 87 6.32 12.16 -10.32
C PRO A 87 7.32 11.68 -9.25
N TYR A 88 6.99 11.84 -7.96
CA TYR A 88 7.88 11.45 -6.86
C TYR A 88 7.35 10.25 -6.08
N THR A 89 8.16 9.77 -5.13
CA THR A 89 7.84 8.59 -4.31
C THR A 89 6.60 8.78 -3.46
N TYR A 90 5.90 7.68 -3.18
CA TYR A 90 4.73 7.71 -2.31
C TYR A 90 5.05 8.14 -0.87
N THR A 91 6.28 7.87 -0.40
CA THR A 91 6.75 8.35 0.90
C THR A 91 6.78 9.88 0.92
N ARG A 92 7.32 10.51 -0.13
CA ARG A 92 7.32 11.98 -0.26
C ARG A 92 5.90 12.54 -0.37
N TRP A 93 5.01 11.83 -1.06
CA TRP A 93 3.60 12.20 -1.15
C TRP A 93 2.90 12.14 0.21
N ASN A 94 3.05 11.03 0.96
CA ASN A 94 2.46 10.88 2.30
C ASN A 94 2.87 12.02 3.23
N ASP A 95 4.17 12.35 3.21
CA ASP A 95 4.74 13.30 4.14
C ASP A 95 4.41 14.75 3.76
N ASN A 96 4.50 15.10 2.47
CA ASN A 96 4.45 16.50 2.05
C ASN A 96 3.15 16.91 1.36
N VAL A 97 2.36 15.95 0.86
CA VAL A 97 1.18 16.24 0.04
C VAL A 97 -0.11 15.81 0.72
N ALA A 98 -0.18 14.59 1.26
CA ALA A 98 -1.37 14.12 1.96
C ALA A 98 -1.69 15.05 3.14
N THR A 99 -2.93 15.50 3.25
CA THR A 99 -3.33 16.47 4.29
C THR A 99 -4.04 15.80 5.45
N CYS A 100 -4.71 14.68 5.19
CA CYS A 100 -5.42 13.89 6.18
C CYS A 100 -5.30 12.39 5.89
N ARG A 101 -5.76 11.57 6.84
CA ARG A 101 -5.83 10.12 6.70
C ARG A 101 -6.67 9.72 5.49
N GLU A 102 -7.75 10.44 5.25
CA GLU A 102 -8.73 10.12 4.21
C GLU A 102 -8.12 10.25 2.80
N ASP A 103 -7.14 11.14 2.61
CA ASP A 103 -6.36 11.20 1.36
C ASP A 103 -5.57 9.89 1.13
N VAL A 104 -4.93 9.39 2.18
CA VAL A 104 -4.14 8.15 2.14
C VAL A 104 -5.03 6.94 1.89
N ILE A 105 -6.20 6.88 2.54
CA ILE A 105 -7.18 5.81 2.29
C ILE A 105 -7.69 5.84 0.85
N LYS A 106 -7.98 7.02 0.29
CA LYS A 106 -8.35 7.17 -1.12
C LYS A 106 -7.25 6.68 -2.05
N LEU A 107 -5.98 6.99 -1.77
CA LEU A 107 -4.86 6.47 -2.55
C LEU A 107 -4.81 4.95 -2.51
N ILE A 108 -4.97 4.33 -1.32
CA ILE A 108 -5.02 2.86 -1.19
C ILE A 108 -6.15 2.26 -2.05
N HIS A 109 -7.34 2.87 -2.05
CA HIS A 109 -8.45 2.42 -2.91
C HIS A 109 -8.10 2.51 -4.40
N LEU A 110 -7.46 3.60 -4.84
CA LEU A 110 -7.02 3.73 -6.24
C LEU A 110 -6.01 2.65 -6.62
N VAL A 111 -5.09 2.31 -5.72
CA VAL A 111 -4.11 1.24 -5.94
C VAL A 111 -4.78 -0.12 -6.01
N ILE A 112 -5.74 -0.42 -5.12
CA ILE A 112 -6.54 -1.64 -5.18
C ILE A 112 -7.25 -1.77 -6.53
N THR A 113 -7.96 -0.72 -6.97
CA THR A 113 -8.65 -0.72 -8.26
C THR A 113 -7.67 -0.97 -9.41
N SER A 114 -6.51 -0.30 -9.40
CA SER A 114 -5.48 -0.49 -10.43
C SER A 114 -4.96 -1.93 -10.48
N VAL A 115 -4.74 -2.58 -9.34
CA VAL A 115 -4.30 -4.00 -9.28
C VAL A 115 -5.38 -4.96 -9.80
N LEU A 116 -6.65 -4.69 -9.50
CA LEU A 116 -7.77 -5.49 -10.01
C LEU A 116 -7.89 -5.36 -11.53
N THR A 117 -7.85 -4.13 -12.06
CA THR A 117 -7.90 -3.88 -13.51
C THR A 117 -6.74 -4.54 -14.26
N ASP A 118 -5.51 -4.46 -13.74
CA ASP A 118 -4.34 -5.14 -14.35
C ASP A 118 -4.56 -6.66 -14.46
N SER A 119 -5.27 -7.25 -13.49
CA SER A 119 -5.58 -8.68 -13.47
C SER A 119 -6.57 -9.06 -14.58
N GLU A 120 -7.63 -8.27 -14.75
CA GLU A 120 -8.65 -8.46 -15.79
C GLU A 120 -8.06 -8.34 -17.19
N VAL A 121 -7.22 -7.31 -17.42
CA VAL A 121 -6.55 -7.11 -18.72
C VAL A 121 -5.64 -8.30 -19.06
N ARG A 122 -4.86 -8.80 -18.10
CA ARG A 122 -3.99 -9.96 -18.31
C ARG A 122 -4.79 -11.23 -18.62
N TYR A 123 -5.91 -11.45 -17.94
CA TYR A 123 -6.78 -12.58 -18.19
C TYR A 123 -7.42 -12.51 -19.58
N ALA A 124 -7.94 -11.35 -19.98
CA ALA A 124 -8.51 -11.15 -21.32
C ALA A 124 -7.47 -11.36 -22.44
N ALA A 125 -6.23 -10.91 -22.24
CA ALA A 125 -5.13 -11.12 -23.18
C ALA A 125 -4.74 -12.61 -23.29
N TYR A 126 -4.81 -13.37 -22.20
CA TYR A 126 -4.57 -14.81 -22.20
C TYR A 126 -5.65 -15.57 -22.99
N GLU A 127 -6.92 -15.31 -22.72
CA GLU A 127 -8.05 -15.96 -23.40
C GLU A 127 -8.00 -15.68 -24.92
N THR A 128 -7.74 -14.43 -25.31
CA THR A 128 -7.59 -14.06 -26.74
C THR A 128 -6.50 -14.88 -27.44
N ARG A 129 -5.38 -15.16 -26.78
CA ARG A 129 -4.27 -15.95 -27.36
C ARG A 129 -4.56 -17.45 -27.42
N LYS A 130 -5.33 -17.98 -26.46
CA LYS A 130 -5.67 -19.40 -26.38
C LYS A 130 -6.61 -19.85 -27.51
N PHE A 131 -7.49 -18.97 -27.97
CA PHE A 131 -8.45 -19.26 -29.03
C PHE A 131 -8.02 -18.75 -30.42
N ALA A 132 -6.87 -18.10 -30.52
CA ALA A 132 -6.28 -17.65 -31.78
C ALA A 132 -5.22 -18.63 -32.35
N ALA A 133 -5.01 -19.77 -31.69
CA ALA A 133 -4.13 -20.87 -32.10
C ALA A 133 -4.95 -22.11 -32.42
#